data_AF-A0A5S9QU42-F1
#
_entry.id   AF-A0A5S9QU42-F1
#
_cell.length_a   1.000
_cell.length_b   1.000
_cell.length_c   1.000
_cell.angle_alpha   90.00
_cell.angle_beta   90.00
_cell.angle_gamma   90.00
#
_symmetry.space_group_name_H-M   'P 1'
#
loop_
_entity.id
_entity.type
_entity.pdbx_description
1 polymer ?
#
loop_
_entity_poly.entity_id
_entity_poly.type
_entity_poly.pdbx_seq_one_letter_code
_entity_poly.pdbx_strand_id
1 'polypeptide(L)'
;MTTPEPASLQGAESDLHTAQSETDPHRQGQYARSAADTAAEVAVGDATSSADRERALAVMQDALAITARSLLREAQSALADARGSTEPRRRRELARSAVSKARQVARQRDLTDDERAAARQVIGHGRMLATTVSASVKRQQGIEREREEPEIAI
;
A
#
# COMPACT_ATOMS: atom_id res chain seq x y z
N MET A 1 -19.97 16.81 23.79
CA MET A 1 -19.11 17.00 22.61
C MET A 1 -17.72 17.29 23.12
N THR A 2 -16.83 16.29 23.11
CA THR A 2 -15.42 16.47 23.43
C THR A 2 -14.77 17.21 22.28
N THR A 3 -14.19 18.38 22.55
CA THR A 3 -13.30 19.05 21.60
C THR A 3 -12.13 18.13 21.28
N PRO A 4 -11.74 17.96 20.01
CA PRO A 4 -10.53 17.21 19.68
C PRO A 4 -9.36 17.84 20.43
N GLU A 5 -8.52 17.01 21.07
CA GLU A 5 -7.29 17.51 21.67
C GLU A 5 -6.44 18.19 20.58
N PRO A 6 -5.80 19.32 20.89
CA PRO A 6 -4.93 19.98 19.93
C PRO A 6 -3.78 19.04 19.55
N ALA A 7 -3.46 18.99 18.25
CA ALA A 7 -2.29 18.27 17.77
C ALA A 7 -1.04 18.69 18.56
N SER A 8 -0.32 17.70 19.08
CA SER A 8 0.86 17.93 19.90
C SER A 8 2.07 17.24 19.29
N LEU A 9 3.23 17.91 19.35
CA LEU A 9 4.49 17.33 18.88
C LEU A 9 4.79 16.01 19.61
N GLN A 10 4.51 15.96 20.91
CA GLN A 10 4.68 14.77 21.73
C GLN A 10 3.80 13.61 21.25
N GLY A 11 2.55 13.88 20.83
CA GLY A 11 1.67 12.87 20.24
C GLY A 11 2.26 12.31 18.94
N ALA A 12 2.74 13.17 18.05
CA ALA A 12 3.37 12.76 16.80
C ALA A 12 4.64 11.92 17.03
N GLU A 13 5.48 12.31 18.01
CA GLU A 13 6.68 11.56 18.40
C GLU A 13 6.33 10.17 18.98
N SER A 14 5.26 10.09 19.79
CA SER A 14 4.76 8.83 20.36
C SER A 14 4.25 7.87 19.27
N ASP A 15 3.48 8.38 18.31
CA ASP A 15 3.00 7.59 17.17
C ASP A 15 4.16 7.13 16.28
N LEU A 16 5.14 8.00 16.04
CA LEU A 16 6.35 7.62 15.29
C LEU A 16 7.12 6.50 16.01
N HIS A 17 7.29 6.61 17.33
CA HIS A 17 7.95 5.58 18.13
C HIS A 17 7.20 4.24 18.08
N THR A 18 5.86 4.30 18.16
CA THR A 18 5.00 3.11 18.01
C THR A 18 5.18 2.49 16.61
N ALA A 19 5.21 3.32 15.56
CA ALA A 19 5.46 2.85 14.20
C ALA A 19 6.85 2.19 14.04
N GLN A 20 7.88 2.71 14.71
CA GLN A 20 9.24 2.15 14.65
C GLN A 20 9.36 0.77 15.29
N SER A 21 8.52 0.46 16.27
CA SER A 21 8.51 -0.81 17.01
C SER A 21 7.46 -1.80 16.49
N GLU A 22 6.46 -1.35 15.74
CA GLU A 22 5.43 -2.20 15.15
C GLU A 22 5.99 -3.06 14.02
N THR A 23 5.59 -4.33 14.04
CA THR A 23 6.04 -5.38 13.11
C THR A 23 5.03 -5.67 12.01
N ASP A 24 3.73 -5.49 12.29
CA ASP A 24 2.69 -5.62 11.28
C ASP A 24 2.74 -4.42 10.31
N PRO A 25 2.99 -4.63 9.00
CA PRO A 25 3.16 -3.53 8.06
C PRO A 25 1.93 -2.62 7.95
N HIS A 26 0.73 -3.17 8.14
CA HIS A 26 -0.49 -2.38 8.05
C HIS A 26 -0.63 -1.44 9.24
N ARG A 27 -0.54 -1.94 10.46
CA ARG A 27 -0.57 -1.13 11.69
C ARG A 27 0.58 -0.14 11.74
N GLN A 28 1.78 -0.56 11.36
CA GLN A 28 2.94 0.33 11.29
C GLN A 28 2.68 1.52 10.36
N GLY A 29 2.07 1.27 9.20
CA GLY A 29 1.68 2.34 8.27
C GLY A 29 0.60 3.27 8.82
N GLN A 30 -0.31 2.77 9.67
CA GLN A 30 -1.34 3.59 10.32
C GLN A 30 -0.72 4.53 11.36
N TYR A 31 0.13 4.01 12.26
CA TYR A 31 0.85 4.83 13.24
C TYR A 31 1.75 5.86 12.57
N ALA A 32 2.50 5.46 11.54
CA ALA A 32 3.35 6.37 10.80
C ALA A 32 2.54 7.47 10.09
N ARG A 33 1.38 7.14 9.51
CA ARG A 33 0.52 8.17 8.93
C ARG A 33 -0.02 9.14 9.98
N SER A 34 -0.48 8.62 11.12
CA SER A 34 -0.96 9.43 12.25
C SER A 34 0.13 10.41 12.73
N ALA A 35 1.37 9.92 12.88
CA ALA A 35 2.52 10.76 13.23
C ALA A 35 2.79 11.84 12.18
N ALA A 36 2.75 11.49 10.88
CA ALA A 36 3.00 12.45 9.80
C ALA A 36 1.92 13.54 9.74
N ASP A 37 0.65 13.16 9.84
CA ASP A 37 -0.48 14.09 9.79
C ASP A 37 -0.45 15.04 11.00
N THR A 38 -0.24 14.50 12.21
CA THR A 38 -0.12 15.30 13.44
C THR A 38 1.09 16.23 13.40
N ALA A 39 2.24 15.74 12.93
CA ALA A 39 3.45 16.56 12.80
C ALA A 39 3.28 17.67 11.75
N ALA A 40 2.57 17.41 10.65
CA ALA A 40 2.23 18.42 9.66
C ALA A 40 1.35 19.53 10.28
N GLU A 41 0.33 19.17 11.05
CA GLU A 41 -0.52 20.12 11.77
C GLU A 41 0.28 21.00 12.74
N VAL A 42 1.21 20.40 13.50
CA VAL A 42 2.10 21.14 14.41
C VAL A 42 3.03 22.09 13.63
N ALA A 43 3.60 21.64 12.52
CA ALA A 43 4.55 22.43 11.74
C ALA A 43 3.92 23.70 11.13
N VAL A 44 2.65 23.64 10.74
CA VAL A 44 1.89 24.78 10.18
C VAL A 44 1.27 25.68 11.26
N GLY A 45 1.31 25.28 12.54
CA GLY A 45 0.78 26.08 13.63
C GLY A 45 1.49 27.43 13.79
N ASP A 46 0.70 28.50 13.91
CA ASP A 46 1.21 29.88 14.03
C ASP A 46 1.95 30.13 15.35
N ALA A 47 1.55 29.44 16.41
CA ALA A 47 2.18 29.53 17.74
C ALA A 47 3.40 28.61 17.91
N THR A 48 3.72 27.78 16.90
CA THR A 48 4.80 26.80 16.98
C THR A 48 6.16 27.48 16.90
N SER A 49 7.03 27.21 17.88
CA SER A 49 8.39 27.73 17.88
C SER A 49 9.19 27.20 16.68
N SER A 50 10.24 27.91 16.24
CA SER A 50 11.10 27.44 15.14
C SER A 50 11.69 26.05 15.43
N ALA A 51 12.12 25.82 16.67
CA ALA A 51 12.69 24.55 17.10
C ALA A 51 11.67 23.40 17.10
N ASP A 52 10.42 23.66 17.49
CA ASP A 52 9.35 22.66 17.45
C ASP A 52 8.90 22.39 16.02
N ARG A 53 8.89 23.43 15.16
CA ARG A 53 8.60 23.28 13.74
C ARG A 53 9.65 22.41 13.04
N GLU A 54 10.93 22.65 13.30
CA GLU A 54 12.02 21.82 12.75
C GLU A 54 11.90 20.35 13.19
N ARG A 55 11.60 20.12 14.48
CA ARG A 55 11.34 18.77 15.00
C ARG A 55 10.12 18.12 14.36
N ALA A 56 9.02 18.85 14.24
CA ALA A 56 7.80 18.37 13.58
C ALA A 56 8.07 17.99 12.11
N LEU A 57 8.84 18.80 11.37
CA LEU A 57 9.22 18.46 10.00
C LEU A 57 10.08 17.19 9.93
N ALA A 58 11.00 16.99 10.87
CA ALA A 58 11.80 15.76 10.95
C ALA A 58 10.94 14.53 11.24
N VAL A 59 10.04 14.61 12.23
CA VAL A 59 9.07 13.55 12.56
C VAL A 59 8.21 13.20 11.34
N MET A 60 7.70 14.22 10.64
CA MET A 60 6.89 14.05 9.45
C MET A 60 7.66 13.30 8.34
N GLN A 61 8.92 13.66 8.10
CA GLN A 61 9.75 13.01 7.07
C GLN A 61 10.02 11.54 7.39
N ASP A 62 10.41 11.23 8.63
CA ASP A 62 10.66 9.86 9.08
C ASP A 62 9.38 9.01 9.00
N ALA A 63 8.26 9.58 9.43
CA ALA A 63 6.95 8.95 9.39
C ALA A 63 6.48 8.65 7.95
N LEU A 64 6.69 9.57 7.01
CA LEU A 64 6.39 9.35 5.60
C LEU A 64 7.24 8.23 4.99
N ALA A 65 8.53 8.16 5.36
CA ALA A 65 9.42 7.08 4.93
C ALA A 65 8.97 5.71 5.46
N ILE A 66 8.54 5.63 6.72
CA ILE A 66 7.99 4.39 7.29
C ILE A 66 6.70 4.00 6.57
N THR A 67 5.78 4.95 6.34
CA THR A 67 4.53 4.73 5.61
C THR A 67 4.77 4.18 4.20
N ALA A 68 5.76 4.71 3.49
CA ALA A 68 6.17 4.24 2.18
C ALA A 68 6.63 2.78 2.20
N ARG A 69 7.54 2.46 3.13
CA ARG A 69 8.13 1.13 3.29
C ARG A 69 7.12 0.10 3.75
N SER A 70 6.24 0.47 4.66
CA SER A 70 5.19 -0.42 5.17
C SER A 70 4.20 -0.79 4.06
N LEU A 71 3.79 0.19 3.25
CA LEU A 71 2.93 -0.03 2.09
C LEU A 71 3.61 -0.90 1.01
N LEU A 72 4.91 -0.75 0.81
CA LEU A 72 5.69 -1.61 -0.08
C LEU A 72 5.70 -3.07 0.41
N ARG A 73 5.93 -3.28 1.72
CA ARG A 73 5.84 -4.62 2.33
C ARG A 73 4.44 -5.22 2.18
N GLU A 74 3.39 -4.43 2.38
CA GLU A 74 2.02 -4.88 2.14
C GLU A 74 1.77 -5.27 0.68
N ALA A 75 2.34 -4.53 -0.27
CA ALA A 75 2.25 -4.84 -1.69
C ALA A 75 2.96 -6.16 -2.04
N GLN A 76 4.13 -6.39 -1.45
CA GLN A 76 4.90 -7.64 -1.60
C GLN A 76 4.17 -8.83 -0.98
N SER A 77 3.59 -8.66 0.21
CA SER A 77 2.79 -9.69 0.89
C SER A 77 1.57 -10.08 0.05
N ALA A 78 0.79 -9.09 -0.41
CA ALA A 78 -0.36 -9.35 -1.29
C ALA A 78 0.03 -10.06 -2.60
N LEU A 79 1.22 -9.76 -3.15
CA LEU A 79 1.73 -10.46 -4.33
C LEU A 79 2.13 -11.91 -4.02
N ALA A 80 2.74 -12.16 -2.87
CA ALA A 80 3.08 -13.51 -2.42
C ALA A 80 1.81 -14.35 -2.22
N ASP A 81 0.79 -13.79 -1.56
CA ASP A 81 -0.51 -14.42 -1.39
C ASP A 81 -1.20 -14.70 -2.73
N ALA A 82 -1.12 -13.76 -3.68
CA ALA A 82 -1.63 -13.97 -5.03
C ALA A 82 -0.96 -15.17 -5.70
N ARG A 83 0.37 -15.30 -5.59
CA ARG A 83 1.12 -16.42 -6.16
C ARG A 83 0.73 -17.76 -5.52
N GLY A 84 0.48 -17.78 -4.21
CA GLY A 84 0.06 -18.97 -3.48
C GLY A 84 -1.42 -19.34 -3.64
N SER A 85 -2.27 -18.41 -4.06
CA SER A 85 -3.71 -18.64 -4.18
C SER A 85 -4.04 -19.56 -5.36
N THR A 86 -4.75 -20.66 -5.10
CA THR A 86 -5.25 -21.60 -6.14
C THR A 86 -6.52 -21.11 -6.82
N GLU A 87 -7.34 -20.34 -6.11
CA GLU A 87 -8.60 -19.77 -6.60
C GLU A 87 -8.36 -18.61 -7.59
N PRO A 88 -8.80 -18.72 -8.86
CA PRO A 88 -8.52 -17.70 -9.87
C PRO A 88 -9.02 -16.30 -9.50
N ARG A 89 -10.23 -16.17 -8.94
CA ARG A 89 -10.79 -14.85 -8.59
C ARG A 89 -9.97 -14.18 -7.50
N ARG A 90 -9.70 -14.92 -6.42
CA ARG A 90 -8.89 -14.46 -5.28
C ARG A 90 -7.47 -14.09 -5.71
N ARG A 91 -6.81 -14.92 -6.52
CA ARG A 91 -5.49 -14.63 -7.10
C ARG A 91 -5.48 -13.29 -7.83
N ARG A 92 -6.50 -13.03 -8.65
CA ARG A 92 -6.62 -11.79 -9.43
C ARG A 92 -6.82 -10.56 -8.54
N GLU A 93 -7.65 -10.66 -7.52
CA GLU A 93 -7.92 -9.57 -6.56
C GLU A 93 -6.68 -9.21 -5.76
N LEU A 94 -5.98 -10.22 -5.21
CA LEU A 94 -4.73 -10.03 -4.48
C LEU A 94 -3.65 -9.40 -5.38
N ALA A 95 -3.49 -9.87 -6.62
CA ALA A 95 -2.56 -9.30 -7.58
C ALA A 95 -2.89 -7.83 -7.93
N ARG A 96 -4.17 -7.49 -8.07
CA ARG A 96 -4.61 -6.09 -8.28
C ARG A 96 -4.34 -5.22 -7.07
N SER A 97 -4.59 -5.73 -5.87
CA SER A 97 -4.28 -5.05 -4.60
C SER A 97 -2.79 -4.73 -4.49
N ALA A 98 -1.93 -5.73 -4.75
CA ALA A 98 -0.48 -5.56 -4.79
C ALA A 98 -0.03 -4.47 -5.78
N VAL A 99 -0.57 -4.48 -7.01
CA VAL A 99 -0.27 -3.45 -8.02
C VAL A 99 -0.72 -2.07 -7.57
N SER A 100 -1.90 -1.96 -6.95
CA SER A 100 -2.44 -0.69 -6.46
C SER A 100 -1.52 -0.07 -5.40
N LYS A 101 -1.17 -0.86 -4.38
CA LYS A 101 -0.27 -0.45 -3.29
C LYS A 101 1.12 -0.06 -3.83
N ALA A 102 1.71 -0.87 -4.70
CA ALA A 102 3.02 -0.57 -5.29
C ALA A 102 3.01 0.68 -6.19
N ARG A 103 1.89 1.00 -6.85
CA ARG A 103 1.73 2.27 -7.60
C ARG A 103 1.65 3.47 -6.67
N GLN A 104 1.01 3.32 -5.51
CA GLN A 104 0.95 4.38 -4.52
C GLN A 104 2.35 4.66 -3.95
N VAL A 105 3.13 3.61 -3.65
CA VAL A 105 4.56 3.74 -3.29
C VAL A 105 5.30 4.48 -4.40
N ALA A 106 5.26 4.01 -5.65
CA ALA A 106 6.02 4.60 -6.77
C ALA A 106 5.72 6.09 -7.08
N ARG A 107 4.65 6.67 -6.52
CA ARG A 107 4.32 8.11 -6.64
C ARG A 107 5.00 8.97 -5.58
N GLN A 108 5.53 8.37 -4.52
CA GLN A 108 6.24 9.09 -3.46
C GLN A 108 7.60 9.58 -3.99
N ARG A 109 7.94 10.83 -3.66
CA ARG A 109 9.16 11.49 -4.15
C ARG A 109 10.43 10.93 -3.50
N ASP A 110 10.36 10.61 -2.21
CA ASP A 110 11.53 10.33 -1.37
C ASP A 110 11.86 8.83 -1.26
N LEU A 111 11.50 8.06 -2.29
CA LEU A 111 11.91 6.66 -2.37
C LEU A 111 13.36 6.53 -2.83
N THR A 112 14.06 5.60 -2.18
CA THR A 112 15.33 5.09 -2.70
C THR A 112 15.12 4.40 -4.04
N ASP A 113 16.18 4.32 -4.85
CA ASP A 113 16.11 3.63 -6.14
C ASP A 113 15.79 2.14 -5.99
N ASP A 114 16.24 1.51 -4.90
CA ASP A 114 15.92 0.12 -4.58
C ASP A 114 14.42 -0.08 -4.26
N GLU A 115 13.82 0.80 -3.44
CA GLU A 115 12.39 0.75 -3.15
C GLU A 115 11.56 1.01 -4.43
N ARG A 116 12.02 1.93 -5.28
CA ARG A 116 11.39 2.21 -6.57
C ARG A 116 11.50 1.02 -7.53
N ALA A 117 12.66 0.35 -7.57
CA ALA A 117 12.86 -0.86 -8.36
C ALA A 117 11.97 -2.01 -7.84
N ALA A 118 11.90 -2.20 -6.52
CA ALA A 118 11.03 -3.19 -5.89
C ALA A 118 9.55 -2.92 -6.20
N ALA A 119 9.09 -1.68 -6.11
CA ALA A 119 7.72 -1.31 -6.48
C ALA A 119 7.42 -1.63 -7.96
N ARG A 120 8.35 -1.33 -8.88
CA ARG A 120 8.22 -1.68 -10.31
C ARG A 120 8.13 -3.18 -10.53
N GLN A 121 8.93 -3.98 -9.82
CA GLN A 121 8.86 -5.44 -9.89
C GLN A 121 7.49 -5.97 -9.41
N VAL A 122 6.95 -5.44 -8.30
CA VAL A 122 5.61 -5.81 -7.82
C VAL A 122 4.54 -5.47 -8.87
N ILE A 123 4.62 -4.27 -9.47
CA ILE A 123 3.71 -3.85 -10.53
C ILE A 123 3.77 -4.80 -11.73
N GLY A 124 4.97 -5.15 -12.20
CA GLY A 124 5.16 -6.04 -13.34
C GLY A 124 4.55 -7.43 -13.10
N HIS A 125 4.94 -8.07 -11.99
CA HIS A 125 4.46 -9.41 -11.65
C HIS A 125 2.96 -9.46 -11.34
N GLY A 126 2.44 -8.49 -10.60
CA GLY A 126 1.01 -8.44 -10.29
C GLY A 126 0.15 -8.25 -11.53
N ARG A 127 0.59 -7.43 -12.51
CA ARG A 127 -0.10 -7.31 -13.80
C ARG A 127 -0.09 -8.62 -14.58
N MET A 128 1.05 -9.32 -14.62
CA MET A 128 1.17 -10.62 -15.28
C MET A 128 0.19 -11.64 -14.68
N LEU A 129 0.11 -11.74 -13.36
CA LEU A 129 -0.81 -12.67 -12.69
C LEU A 129 -2.28 -12.32 -12.94
N ALA A 130 -2.65 -11.04 -12.83
CA ALA A 130 -4.02 -10.60 -13.05
C ALA A 130 -4.52 -10.79 -14.50
N THR A 131 -3.62 -10.63 -15.48
CA THR A 131 -3.92 -10.82 -16.91
C THR A 131 -3.99 -12.30 -17.28
N THR A 132 -3.05 -13.12 -16.80
CA THR A 132 -3.02 -14.57 -17.06
C THR A 132 -4.31 -15.26 -16.59
N VAL A 133 -4.80 -14.91 -15.39
CA VAL A 133 -6.10 -15.40 -14.91
C VAL A 133 -7.24 -15.03 -15.87
N SER A 134 -7.25 -13.77 -16.32
CA SER A 134 -8.31 -13.29 -17.23
C SER A 134 -8.31 -14.04 -18.56
N ALA A 135 -7.14 -14.36 -19.09
CA ALA A 135 -6.98 -15.11 -20.34
C ALA A 135 -7.40 -16.58 -20.18
N SER A 136 -7.07 -17.22 -19.05
CA SER A 136 -7.48 -18.60 -18.77
C SER A 136 -8.99 -18.73 -18.58
N VAL A 137 -9.63 -17.80 -17.86
CA VAL A 137 -11.10 -17.79 -17.69
C VAL A 137 -11.82 -17.60 -19.03
N LYS A 138 -11.34 -16.69 -19.88
CA LYS A 138 -11.91 -16.50 -21.23
C LYS A 138 -11.80 -17.76 -22.11
N ARG A 139 -10.68 -18.48 -22.03
CA ARG A 139 -10.51 -19.75 -22.76
C ARG A 139 -11.47 -20.82 -22.24
N GLN A 140 -11.66 -20.94 -20.94
CA GLN A 140 -12.63 -21.89 -20.36
C GLN A 140 -14.07 -21.58 -20.80
N GLN A 141 -14.47 -20.31 -20.78
CA GLN A 141 -15.81 -19.89 -21.24
C GLN A 141 -16.01 -20.06 -22.75
N GLY A 142 -14.96 -19.91 -23.56
CA GLY A 142 -15.01 -20.20 -24.99
C GLY A 142 -15.25 -21.68 -25.27
N ILE A 143 -14.53 -22.55 -24.55
CA ILE A 143 -14.66 -24.01 -24.67
C ILE A 143 -16.02 -24.50 -24.15
N GLU A 144 -16.55 -23.90 -23.07
CA GLU A 144 -17.90 -24.22 -22.57
C GLU A 144 -18.98 -23.82 -23.58
N ARG A 145 -18.86 -22.67 -24.24
CA ARG A 145 -19.80 -22.24 -25.30
C ARG A 145 -19.72 -23.11 -26.55
N GLU A 146 -18.54 -23.54 -26.96
CA GLU A 146 -18.37 -24.48 -28.08
C GLU A 146 -18.96 -25.87 -27.79
N ARG A 147 -19.14 -26.24 -26.51
CA ARG A 147 -19.82 -27.49 -26.11
C ARG A 147 -21.34 -27.37 -26.00
N GLU A 148 -21.88 -26.16 -25.89
CA GLU A 148 -23.32 -25.90 -25.79
C GLU A 148 -24.00 -25.68 -27.15
N GLU A 149 -23.25 -25.57 -28.26
CA GLU A 149 -23.85 -25.64 -29.60
C GLU A 149 -24.16 -27.12 -29.92
N PRO A 150 -25.45 -27.53 -30.00
CA PRO A 150 -25.78 -28.88 -30.40
C PRO A 150 -25.37 -29.06 -31.87
N GLU A 151 -24.73 -30.19 -32.18
CA GLU A 151 -24.63 -30.71 -33.54
C GLU A 151 -26.00 -30.65 -34.19
N ILE A 152 -26.22 -29.64 -35.04
CA ILE A 152 -27.31 -29.67 -36.01
C ILE A 152 -26.85 -30.66 -37.08
N ALA A 153 -27.21 -31.92 -36.87
CA ALA A 153 -27.12 -32.95 -37.91
C ALA A 153 -28.03 -32.53 -39.07
N ILE A 154 -27.42 -32.35 -40.25
CA ILE A 154 -28.10 -32.16 -41.55
C ILE A 154 -28.30 -33.53 -42.18
#